data_AF-A0A8T1TIU4-F1
#
_entry.id   AF-A0A8T1TIU4-F1
#
_cell.length_a   1.000
_cell.length_b   1.000
_cell.length_c   1.000
_cell.angle_alpha   90.00
_cell.angle_beta   90.00
_cell.angle_gamma   90.00
#
_symmetry.space_group_name_H-M   'P 1'
#
loop_
_entity.id
_entity.type
_entity.pdbx_description
1 polymer ?
#
loop_
_entity_poly.entity_id
_entity_poly.type
_entity_poly.pdbx_seq_one_letter_code
_entity_poly.pdbx_strand_id
1 'polypeptide(L)'
;TYTITTIATQCHFWDHHRKAWSQDGCHVGPQSTVSSTQCLCNHLSVFGSSFFVVPRTVNIQDTGKLLLQVASNPIGVALLASLLVLHGAVGVWAWRRDQADVRKVTVTVLADSDPRAHIRYVVQVFTGYRRGAATTAKVGKLLPV
;
A
#
# COMPACT_ATOMS: atom_id res chain seq x y z
N THR A 1 26.61 -26.09 -14.83
CA THR A 1 25.55 -25.15 -14.45
C THR A 1 26.19 -23.82 -14.12
N TYR A 2 25.88 -22.74 -14.83
CA TYR A 2 26.45 -21.42 -14.56
C TYR A 2 25.41 -20.53 -13.89
N THR A 3 25.78 -19.85 -12.81
CA THR A 3 24.93 -18.88 -12.12
C THR A 3 25.43 -17.48 -12.42
N ILE A 4 24.65 -16.73 -13.20
CA ILE A 4 24.92 -15.31 -13.51
C ILE A 4 24.12 -14.45 -12.54
N THR A 5 24.80 -13.56 -11.83
CA THR A 5 24.19 -12.57 -10.93
C THR A 5 24.59 -11.18 -11.38
N THR A 6 23.61 -10.35 -11.77
CA THR A 6 23.83 -8.96 -12.15
C THR A 6 23.59 -8.05 -10.95
N ILE A 7 24.56 -7.18 -10.66
CA ILE A 7 24.47 -6.15 -9.62
C ILE A 7 24.44 -4.77 -10.26
N ALA A 8 23.55 -3.90 -9.78
CA ALA A 8 23.53 -2.49 -10.13
C ALA A 8 23.83 -1.68 -8.86
N THR A 9 24.94 -0.96 -8.84
CA THR A 9 25.34 -0.10 -7.72
C THR A 9 25.52 1.33 -8.20
N GLN A 10 25.24 2.30 -7.34
CA GLN A 10 25.46 3.72 -7.62
C GLN A 10 26.00 4.42 -6.37
N CYS A 11 26.85 5.43 -6.58
CA CYS A 11 27.46 6.24 -5.54
C CYS A 11 26.84 7.63 -5.53
N HIS A 12 26.48 8.11 -4.34
CA HIS A 12 25.83 9.41 -4.14
C HIS A 12 26.50 10.17 -2.99
N PHE A 13 26.35 11.48 -3.00
CA PHE A 13 26.69 12.35 -1.88
C PHE A 13 25.50 13.24 -1.52
N TRP A 14 25.45 13.69 -0.27
CA TRP A 14 24.42 14.62 0.18
C TRP A 14 24.77 16.05 -0.19
N ASP A 15 24.02 16.62 -1.13
CA ASP A 15 24.12 18.03 -1.49
C ASP A 15 23.25 18.86 -0.53
N HIS A 16 23.91 19.61 0.35
CA HIS A 16 23.23 20.47 1.33
C HIS A 16 22.50 21.66 0.70
N HIS A 17 22.93 22.15 -0.46
CA HIS A 17 22.27 23.25 -1.16
C HIS A 17 20.96 22.80 -1.79
N ARG A 18 20.99 21.64 -2.46
CA ARG A 18 19.79 21.04 -3.09
C ARG A 18 18.93 20.24 -2.11
N LYS A 19 19.43 19.98 -0.89
CA LYS A 19 18.83 19.09 0.11
C LYS A 19 18.45 17.73 -0.49
N ALA A 20 19.34 17.19 -1.32
CA ALA A 20 19.09 15.99 -2.10
C ALA A 20 20.38 15.19 -2.30
N TRP A 21 20.23 13.90 -2.60
CA TRP A 21 21.33 13.05 -3.03
C TRP A 21 21.70 13.35 -4.49
N SER A 22 22.99 13.54 -4.76
CA SER A 22 23.53 13.76 -6.11
C SER A 22 24.68 12.79 -6.42
N GLN A 23 24.89 12.51 -7.70
CA GLN A 23 26.00 11.68 -8.21
C GLN A 23 27.18 12.52 -8.72
N ASP A 24 27.03 13.84 -8.75
CA ASP A 24 28.02 14.75 -9.34
C ASP A 24 29.40 14.59 -8.67
N GLY A 25 30.42 14.28 -9.49
CA GLY A 25 31.79 14.06 -9.00
C GLY A 25 32.03 12.74 -8.26
N CYS A 26 31.05 11.81 -8.27
CA CYS A 26 31.17 10.48 -7.68
C CYS A 26 30.92 9.38 -8.72
N HIS A 27 31.76 8.33 -8.72
CA HIS A 27 31.63 7.19 -9.62
C HIS A 27 31.92 5.86 -8.89
N VAL A 28 31.36 4.77 -9.40
CA VAL A 28 31.58 3.42 -8.86
C VAL A 28 32.97 2.94 -9.30
N GLY A 29 33.78 2.49 -8.34
CA GLY A 29 35.13 1.99 -8.55
C GLY A 29 35.18 0.52 -8.97
N PRO A 30 36.31 0.07 -9.56
CA PRO A 30 36.47 -1.28 -10.09
C PRO A 30 36.55 -2.37 -9.01
N GLN A 31 36.80 -2.03 -7.74
CA GLN A 31 36.81 -2.99 -6.63
C GLN A 31 35.41 -3.25 -6.04
N SER A 32 34.36 -2.81 -6.72
CA SER A 32 32.98 -3.05 -6.29
C SER A 32 32.60 -4.52 -6.51
N THR A 33 32.08 -5.16 -5.47
CA THR A 33 31.63 -6.55 -5.43
C THR A 33 30.15 -6.62 -5.00
N VAL A 34 29.59 -7.83 -4.94
CA VAL A 34 28.20 -8.06 -4.50
C VAL A 34 27.99 -7.65 -3.03
N SER A 35 29.04 -7.73 -2.20
CA SER A 35 28.97 -7.43 -0.77
C SER A 35 29.50 -6.06 -0.38
N SER A 36 30.24 -5.38 -1.27
CA SER A 36 30.88 -4.10 -0.97
C SER A 36 30.95 -3.21 -2.22
N THR A 37 30.58 -1.94 -2.10
CA THR A 37 30.68 -0.96 -3.20
C THR A 37 31.82 0.00 -2.94
N GLN A 38 32.71 0.19 -3.92
CA GLN A 38 33.76 1.19 -3.87
C GLN A 38 33.26 2.48 -4.52
N CYS A 39 33.26 3.59 -3.79
CA CYS A 39 32.90 4.90 -4.34
C CYS A 39 34.14 5.79 -4.45
N LEU A 40 34.38 6.32 -5.65
CA LEU A 40 35.45 7.26 -5.94
C LEU A 40 34.83 8.64 -6.16
N CYS A 41 35.07 9.55 -5.22
CA CYS A 41 34.56 10.92 -5.27
C CYS A 41 35.72 11.92 -5.19
N ASN A 42 35.58 13.07 -5.87
CA ASN A 42 36.62 14.12 -5.90
C ASN A 42 36.40 15.26 -4.89
N HIS A 43 35.51 15.07 -3.92
CA HIS A 43 35.16 16.03 -2.88
C HIS A 43 35.07 15.32 -1.52
N LEU A 44 34.96 16.09 -0.44
CA LEU A 44 34.73 15.58 0.92
C LEU A 44 33.32 15.96 1.36
N SER A 45 32.45 14.97 1.52
CA SER A 45 31.04 15.15 1.90
C SER A 45 30.52 13.93 2.67
N VAL A 46 29.23 13.92 2.98
CA VAL A 46 28.51 12.74 3.44
C VAL A 46 28.18 11.88 2.22
N PHE A 47 28.70 10.65 2.20
CA PHE A 47 28.54 9.71 1.09
C PHE A 47 27.52 8.61 1.42
N GLY A 48 26.88 8.10 0.38
CA GLY A 48 26.02 6.92 0.45
C GLY A 48 26.08 6.13 -0.85
N SER A 49 25.81 4.83 -0.79
CA SER A 49 25.70 3.97 -1.97
C SER A 49 24.33 3.31 -2.03
N SER A 50 23.72 3.26 -3.21
CA SER A 50 22.58 2.38 -3.46
C SER A 50 23.06 1.07 -4.06
N PHE A 51 22.56 -0.05 -3.54
CA PHE A 51 22.81 -1.38 -4.07
C PHE A 51 21.47 -2.01 -4.47
N PHE A 52 21.35 -2.42 -5.73
CA PHE A 52 20.21 -3.19 -6.21
C PHE A 52 20.72 -4.53 -6.72
N VAL A 53 20.47 -5.57 -5.94
CA VAL A 53 20.66 -6.96 -6.37
C VAL A 53 19.39 -7.32 -7.15
N VAL A 54 19.52 -7.52 -8.46
CA VAL A 54 18.40 -8.05 -9.25
C VAL A 54 18.12 -9.45 -8.73
N PRO A 55 16.96 -9.73 -8.08
CA PRO A 55 16.64 -11.09 -7.69
C PRO A 55 16.63 -11.94 -8.95
N ARG A 56 17.29 -13.11 -8.89
CA ARG A 56 17.32 -14.07 -9.99
C ARG A 56 15.93 -14.19 -10.59
N THR A 57 15.79 -13.93 -11.89
CA THR A 57 14.51 -14.00 -12.60
C THR A 57 13.88 -15.36 -12.32
N VAL A 58 12.78 -15.36 -11.57
CA VAL A 58 12.02 -16.57 -11.29
C VAL A 58 11.45 -17.03 -12.63
N ASN A 59 11.92 -18.17 -13.12
CA ASN A 59 11.47 -18.70 -14.39
C ASN A 59 10.02 -19.18 -14.19
N ILE A 60 9.06 -18.46 -14.76
CA ILE A 60 7.61 -18.70 -14.59
C ILE A 60 7.24 -20.15 -15.00
N GLN A 61 8.04 -20.75 -15.88
CA GLN A 61 7.93 -22.16 -16.27
C GLN A 61 8.13 -23.13 -15.10
N ASP A 62 9.03 -22.83 -14.16
CA ASP A 62 9.26 -23.67 -12.98
C ASP A 62 8.10 -23.53 -11.99
N THR A 63 7.55 -22.31 -11.83
CA THR A 63 6.31 -22.10 -11.06
C THR A 63 5.12 -22.85 -11.66
N GLY A 64 5.02 -22.89 -13.00
CA GLY A 64 4.00 -23.68 -13.71
C GLY A 64 4.11 -25.19 -13.44
N LYS A 65 5.33 -25.74 -13.40
CA LYS A 65 5.56 -27.14 -13.04
C LYS A 65 5.18 -27.45 -11.59
N LEU A 66 5.47 -26.55 -10.66
CA LEU A 66 5.06 -26.66 -9.26
C LEU A 66 3.54 -26.66 -9.11
N LEU A 67 2.82 -25.82 -9.86
CA LEU A 67 1.36 -25.80 -9.88
C LEU A 67 0.76 -27.05 -10.53
N LEU A 68 1.38 -27.58 -11.60
CA LEU A 68 1.02 -28.86 -12.20
C LEU A 68 1.27 -30.04 -11.24
N GLN A 69 2.32 -29.98 -10.43
CA GLN A 69 2.58 -30.99 -9.41
C GLN A 69 1.59 -30.89 -8.24
N VAL A 70 1.13 -29.70 -7.87
CA VAL A 70 -0.01 -29.53 -6.95
C VAL A 70 -1.29 -30.15 -7.53
N ALA A 71 -1.48 -30.06 -8.85
CA ALA A 71 -2.60 -30.71 -9.53
C ALA A 71 -2.59 -32.25 -9.46
N SER A 72 -1.45 -32.87 -9.14
CA SER A 72 -1.36 -34.33 -8.94
C SER A 72 -2.00 -34.81 -7.63
N ASN A 73 -2.26 -33.91 -6.67
CA ASN A 73 -2.94 -34.24 -5.43
C ASN A 73 -4.39 -33.69 -5.46
N PRO A 74 -5.38 -34.50 -5.86
CA PRO A 74 -6.75 -34.03 -6.06
C PRO A 74 -7.37 -33.50 -4.76
N ILE A 75 -6.95 -34.00 -3.60
CA ILE A 75 -7.42 -33.54 -2.28
C ILE A 75 -6.92 -32.12 -2.02
N GLY A 76 -5.63 -31.85 -2.25
CA GLY A 76 -5.04 -30.52 -2.05
C GLY A 76 -5.67 -29.47 -2.96
N VAL A 77 -5.94 -29.83 -4.22
CA VAL A 77 -6.62 -28.94 -5.18
C VAL A 77 -8.05 -28.65 -4.75
N ALA A 78 -8.81 -29.67 -4.32
CA ALA A 78 -10.18 -29.48 -3.84
C ALA A 78 -10.25 -28.59 -2.59
N LEU A 79 -9.32 -28.77 -1.65
CA LEU A 79 -9.21 -27.92 -0.46
C LEU A 79 -8.88 -26.47 -0.84
N LEU A 80 -7.86 -26.25 -1.68
CA LEU A 80 -7.50 -24.91 -2.13
C LEU A 80 -8.65 -24.23 -2.88
N ALA A 81 -9.30 -24.93 -3.80
CA ALA A 81 -10.44 -24.42 -4.55
C ALA A 81 -11.62 -24.07 -3.61
N SER A 82 -11.96 -24.94 -2.65
CA SER A 82 -13.03 -24.67 -1.69
C SER A 82 -12.73 -23.45 -0.80
N LEU A 83 -11.48 -23.30 -0.35
CA LEU A 83 -11.04 -22.13 0.40
C LEU A 83 -11.17 -20.86 -0.44
N LEU A 84 -10.68 -20.87 -1.68
CA LEU A 84 -10.78 -19.71 -2.57
C LEU A 84 -12.23 -19.31 -2.84
N VAL A 85 -13.11 -20.29 -3.09
CA VAL A 85 -14.55 -20.04 -3.28
C VAL A 85 -15.19 -19.47 -2.01
N LEU A 86 -14.88 -20.03 -0.84
CA LEU A 86 -15.41 -19.54 0.44
C LEU A 86 -14.98 -18.10 0.70
N HIS A 87 -13.70 -17.79 0.53
CA HIS A 87 -13.17 -16.43 0.72
C HIS A 87 -13.77 -15.46 -0.30
N GLY A 88 -13.92 -15.87 -1.56
CA GLY A 88 -14.60 -15.10 -2.59
C GLY A 88 -16.06 -14.81 -2.24
N ALA A 89 -16.80 -15.81 -1.76
CA ALA A 89 -18.20 -15.64 -1.35
C ALA A 89 -18.33 -14.68 -0.16
N VAL A 90 -17.46 -14.79 0.85
CA VAL A 90 -17.41 -13.87 2.00
C VAL A 90 -17.05 -12.45 1.54
N GLY A 91 -16.08 -12.31 0.64
CA GLY A 91 -15.70 -11.03 0.05
C GLY A 91 -16.85 -10.37 -0.71
N VAL A 92 -17.57 -11.12 -1.56
CA VAL A 92 -18.75 -10.62 -2.28
C VAL A 92 -19.86 -10.23 -1.31
N TRP A 93 -20.11 -11.02 -0.27
CA TRP A 93 -21.09 -10.69 0.76
C TRP A 93 -20.72 -9.40 1.50
N ALA A 94 -19.46 -9.26 1.92
CA ALA A 94 -18.97 -8.09 2.62
C ALA A 94 -19.08 -6.83 1.75
N TRP A 95 -18.67 -6.93 0.47
CA TRP A 95 -18.81 -5.83 -0.49
C TRP A 95 -20.27 -5.40 -0.70
N ARG A 96 -21.20 -6.36 -0.81
CA ARG A 96 -22.64 -6.05 -0.91
C ARG A 96 -23.17 -5.38 0.36
N ARG A 97 -22.70 -5.79 1.54
CA ARG A 97 -23.09 -5.19 2.82
C ARG A 97 -22.55 -3.78 2.97
N ASP A 98 -21.32 -3.55 2.56
CA ASP A 98 -20.68 -2.23 2.56
C ASP A 98 -21.43 -1.25 1.65
N GLN A 99 -21.75 -1.68 0.42
CA GLN A 99 -22.58 -0.89 -0.51
C GLN A 99 -23.98 -0.58 0.04
N ALA A 100 -24.58 -1.53 0.76
CA ALA A 100 -25.88 -1.32 1.40
C ALA A 100 -25.80 -0.35 2.59
N ASP A 101 -24.65 -0.27 3.27
CA ASP A 101 -24.44 0.64 4.40
C ASP A 101 -24.20 2.08 3.94
N VAL A 102 -23.40 2.27 2.88
CA VAL A 102 -23.21 3.60 2.25
C VAL A 102 -24.54 4.23 1.85
N ARG A 103 -25.51 3.43 1.38
CA ARG A 103 -26.85 3.92 1.01
C ARG A 103 -27.71 4.36 2.20
N LYS A 104 -27.40 3.93 3.43
CA LYS A 104 -28.13 4.33 4.64
C LYS A 104 -27.67 5.65 5.22
N VAL A 105 -26.52 6.17 4.79
CA VAL A 105 -26.02 7.49 5.20
C VAL A 105 -26.92 8.55 4.58
N THR A 106 -28.02 8.85 5.28
CA THR A 106 -28.94 9.92 4.90
C THR A 106 -28.32 11.23 5.35
N VAL A 107 -27.88 12.05 4.38
CA VAL A 107 -27.44 13.42 4.66
C VAL A 107 -28.68 14.27 4.90
N THR A 108 -29.02 14.48 6.17
CA THR A 108 -30.09 15.42 6.55
C THR A 108 -29.53 16.84 6.59
N VAL A 109 -30.04 17.68 5.70
CA VAL A 109 -29.76 19.12 5.73
C VAL A 109 -30.55 19.70 6.89
N LEU A 110 -29.84 20.32 7.85
CA LEU A 110 -30.47 21.01 8.97
C LEU A 110 -31.32 22.17 8.44
N ALA A 111 -32.56 22.29 8.92
CA ALA A 111 -33.53 23.29 8.48
C ALA A 111 -33.05 24.75 8.66
N ASP A 112 -32.04 24.97 9.50
CA ASP A 112 -31.45 26.28 9.82
C ASP A 112 -30.12 26.54 9.07
N SER A 113 -29.88 25.82 7.97
CA SER A 113 -28.73 26.10 7.10
C SER A 113 -29.06 27.26 6.16
N ASP A 114 -28.73 28.49 6.58
CA ASP A 114 -28.80 29.65 5.69
C ASP A 114 -27.92 29.42 4.44
N PRO A 115 -28.48 29.41 3.21
CA PRO A 115 -27.73 29.25 1.98
C PRO A 115 -26.63 30.30 1.78
N ARG A 116 -26.71 31.44 2.48
CA ARG A 116 -25.80 32.59 2.39
C ARG A 116 -24.75 32.64 3.50
N ALA A 117 -24.72 31.67 4.40
CA ALA A 117 -23.72 31.62 5.47
C ALA A 117 -22.30 31.44 4.91
N HIS A 118 -21.37 32.28 5.38
CA HIS A 118 -19.98 32.31 4.92
C HIS A 118 -19.18 31.05 5.31
N ILE A 119 -19.68 30.26 6.27
CA ILE A 119 -19.05 29.04 6.77
C ILE A 119 -20.11 27.93 6.88
N ARG A 120 -19.86 26.78 6.24
CA ARG A 120 -20.71 25.59 6.28
C ARG A 120 -20.07 24.55 7.20
N TYR A 121 -20.86 23.97 8.09
CA TYR A 121 -20.41 22.92 9.01
C TYR A 121 -21.02 21.57 8.63
N VAL A 122 -20.18 20.56 8.49
CA VAL A 122 -20.60 19.16 8.37
C VAL A 122 -20.42 18.52 9.74
N VAL A 123 -21.52 18.03 10.32
CA VAL A 123 -21.50 17.35 11.62
C VAL A 123 -21.74 15.86 11.38
N GLN A 124 -20.79 15.03 11.79
CA GLN A 124 -20.92 13.58 11.71
C GLN A 124 -21.26 13.03 13.09
N VAL A 125 -22.40 12.37 13.22
CA VAL A 125 -22.85 11.77 14.48
C VAL A 125 -22.67 10.26 14.40
N PHE A 126 -21.86 9.71 15.31
CA PHE A 126 -21.69 8.27 15.46
C PHE A 126 -22.51 7.78 16.66
N THR A 127 -23.40 6.83 16.42
CA THR A 127 -24.06 6.08 17.51
C THR A 127 -23.21 4.87 17.90
N GLY A 128 -23.38 4.36 19.12
CA GLY A 128 -22.59 3.23 19.62
C GLY A 128 -22.70 1.97 18.76
N TYR A 129 -21.71 1.08 18.86
CA TYR A 129 -21.61 -0.15 18.04
C TYR A 129 -22.53 -1.30 18.50
N ARG A 130 -23.10 -1.23 19.71
CA ARG A 130 -23.94 -2.30 20.27
C ARG A 130 -25.28 -2.41 19.52
N ARG A 131 -25.82 -3.63 19.39
CA ARG A 131 -27.20 -3.84 18.91
C ARG A 131 -28.17 -3.03 19.79
N GLY A 132 -28.99 -2.18 19.16
CA GLY A 132 -29.93 -1.30 19.86
C GLY A 132 -29.35 0.06 20.28
N ALA A 133 -28.11 0.39 19.94
CA ALA A 133 -27.53 1.71 20.21
C ALA A 133 -27.97 2.81 19.21
N ALA A 134 -28.92 2.50 18.31
CA ALA A 134 -29.51 3.48 17.41
C ALA A 134 -30.32 4.52 18.22
N THR A 135 -30.21 5.80 17.85
CA THR A 135 -30.93 6.88 18.51
C THR A 135 -32.13 7.32 17.67
N THR A 136 -33.29 7.54 18.31
CA THR A 136 -34.47 8.18 17.71
C THR A 136 -34.50 9.68 17.96
N ALA A 137 -33.49 10.22 18.63
CA ALA A 137 -33.39 11.62 19.01
C ALA A 137 -33.28 12.52 17.77
N LYS A 138 -34.11 13.55 17.71
CA LYS A 138 -33.99 14.62 16.71
C LYS A 138 -32.88 15.57 17.16
N VAL A 139 -31.77 15.58 16.44
CA VAL A 139 -30.66 16.50 16.71
C VAL A 139 -31.02 17.88 16.15
N GLY A 140 -31.26 18.84 17.05
CA GLY A 140 -31.38 20.26 16.73
C GLY A 140 -30.11 21.01 17.12
N LYS A 141 -29.72 22.03 16.35
CA LYS A 141 -28.58 22.89 16.66
C LYS A 141 -29.10 24.14 17.37
N LEU A 142 -28.62 24.41 18.58
CA LEU A 142 -28.78 25.73 19.22
C LEU A 142 -27.52 26.53 18.87
N LEU A 143 -27.65 27.50 17.98
CA LEU A 143 -26.60 28.49 17.75
C LEU A 143 -26.77 29.61 18.80
N PRO A 144 -25.72 30.01 19.53
CA PRO A 144 -25.80 31.18 20.38
C PRO A 144 -25.98 32.42 19.48
N VAL A 145 -26.99 33.21 19.84
CA VAL A 145 -27.31 34.51 19.21
C VAL A 145 -26.16 35.49 19.44
#